data_AF-A0A134AV61-F1
#
_entry.id   AF-A0A134AV61-F1
#
_cell.length_a   1.000
_cell.length_b   1.000
_cell.length_c   1.000
_cell.angle_alpha   90.00
_cell.angle_beta   90.00
_cell.angle_gamma   90.00
#
_symmetry.space_group_name_H-M   'P 1'
#
loop_
_entity.id
_entity.type
_entity.pdbx_description
1 polymer ?
#
loop_
_entity_poly.entity_id
_entity_poly.type
_entity_poly.pdbx_seq_one_letter_code
_entity_poly.pdbx_strand_id
1 'polypeptide(L)'
;MGFFDSLDGNLDDLLGNLNYLKKKIVTESQEIKKAARLRYELLNEERKLSEAFEKLGKHQYHALKGEGSNLNVSETLQEIERLESRISSLKMGLDLSEKTSGINFAEDNASQDAYESSSIFVRDEEDTSHEEDQGSIIFIEEDEDENR
;
A
#
# COMPACT_ATOMS: atom_id res chain seq x y z
N MET A 1 -2.98 -52.64 -10.93
CA MET A 1 -3.09 -51.35 -10.25
C MET A 1 -1.82 -50.60 -10.58
N GLY A 2 -1.93 -49.67 -11.54
CA GLY A 2 -0.81 -49.19 -12.35
C GLY A 2 -0.13 -47.97 -11.75
N PHE A 3 1.20 -47.94 -11.81
CA PHE A 3 2.03 -46.78 -11.48
C PHE A 3 1.62 -45.48 -12.21
N PHE A 4 0.96 -45.59 -13.36
CA PHE A 4 0.42 -44.46 -14.11
C PHE A 4 -0.84 -43.86 -13.46
N ASP A 5 -1.66 -44.66 -12.79
CA ASP A 5 -2.88 -44.22 -12.07
C ASP A 5 -2.51 -43.37 -10.83
N SER A 6 -1.38 -43.69 -10.18
CA SER A 6 -0.81 -42.87 -9.10
C SER A 6 -0.10 -41.59 -9.57
N LEU A 7 0.36 -41.54 -10.83
CA LEU A 7 0.97 -40.34 -11.40
C LEU A 7 -0.10 -39.33 -11.82
N ASP A 8 -1.19 -39.80 -12.42
CA ASP A 8 -2.33 -38.94 -12.79
C ASP A 8 -3.00 -38.33 -11.55
N GLY A 9 -3.22 -39.13 -10.48
CA GLY A 9 -3.75 -38.60 -9.22
C GLY A 9 -2.86 -37.52 -8.58
N ASN A 10 -1.54 -37.70 -8.60
CA ASN A 10 -0.59 -36.69 -8.09
C ASN A 10 -0.52 -35.44 -8.99
N LEU A 11 -0.71 -35.57 -10.30
CA LEU A 11 -0.76 -34.45 -11.24
C LEU A 11 -2.02 -33.60 -11.04
N ASP A 12 -3.17 -34.22 -10.81
CA ASP A 12 -4.42 -33.52 -10.51
C ASP A 12 -4.34 -32.76 -9.18
N ASP A 13 -3.72 -33.35 -8.15
CA ASP A 13 -3.46 -32.66 -6.88
C ASP A 13 -2.50 -31.47 -7.04
N LEU A 14 -1.46 -31.60 -7.87
CA LEU A 14 -0.54 -30.51 -8.20
C LEU A 14 -1.28 -29.38 -8.93
N LEU A 15 -2.13 -29.71 -9.90
CA LEU A 15 -2.94 -28.75 -10.64
C LEU A 15 -3.92 -28.01 -9.72
N GLY A 16 -4.54 -28.74 -8.78
CA GLY A 16 -5.41 -28.20 -7.75
C GLY A 16 -4.70 -27.19 -6.85
N ASN A 17 -3.50 -27.55 -6.38
CA ASN A 17 -2.66 -26.67 -5.55
C ASN A 17 -2.17 -25.42 -6.32
N LEU A 18 -1.79 -25.57 -7.59
CA LEU A 18 -1.44 -24.45 -8.48
C LEU A 18 -2.60 -23.50 -8.68
N ASN A 19 -3.81 -24.03 -8.90
CA ASN A 19 -5.01 -23.21 -9.07
C ASN A 19 -5.39 -22.50 -7.76
N TYR A 20 -5.23 -23.15 -6.61
CA TYR A 20 -5.38 -22.52 -5.31
C TYR A 20 -4.37 -21.37 -5.13
N LEU A 21 -3.09 -21.60 -5.44
CA LEU A 21 -2.05 -20.59 -5.34
C LEU A 21 -2.32 -19.41 -6.29
N LYS A 22 -2.74 -19.67 -7.52
CA LYS A 22 -3.17 -18.64 -8.49
C LYS A 22 -4.29 -17.77 -7.90
N LYS A 23 -5.34 -18.38 -7.36
CA LYS A 23 -6.46 -17.66 -6.74
C LYS A 23 -6.00 -16.83 -5.54
N LYS A 24 -5.11 -17.39 -4.71
CA LYS A 24 -4.54 -16.70 -3.55
C LYS A 24 -3.73 -15.46 -3.97
N ILE A 25 -2.81 -15.60 -4.92
CA ILE A 25 -2.01 -14.48 -5.46
C ILE A 25 -2.91 -13.37 -6.02
N VAL A 26 -3.93 -13.72 -6.80
CA VAL A 26 -4.87 -12.72 -7.34
C VAL A 26 -5.62 -11.98 -6.23
N THR A 27 -6.05 -12.71 -5.20
CA THR A 27 -6.78 -12.12 -4.06
C THR A 27 -5.86 -11.19 -3.26
N GLU A 28 -4.66 -11.66 -2.93
CA GLU A 28 -3.65 -10.87 -2.21
C GLU A 28 -3.24 -9.62 -3.00
N SER A 29 -3.04 -9.72 -4.32
CA SER A 29 -2.73 -8.57 -5.17
C SER A 29 -3.83 -7.51 -5.13
N GLN A 30 -5.11 -7.92 -5.13
CA GLN A 30 -6.23 -6.99 -4.99
C GLN A 30 -6.27 -6.32 -3.62
N GLU A 31 -5.92 -7.02 -2.55
CA GLU A 31 -5.81 -6.47 -1.20
C GLU A 31 -4.68 -5.45 -1.10
N ILE A 32 -3.49 -5.77 -1.64
CA ILE A 32 -2.36 -4.85 -1.71
C ILE A 32 -2.75 -3.58 -2.46
N LYS A 33 -3.44 -3.70 -3.60
CA LYS A 33 -3.90 -2.54 -4.38
C LYS A 33 -4.87 -1.66 -3.59
N LYS A 34 -5.77 -2.26 -2.81
CA LYS A 34 -6.69 -1.52 -1.93
C LYS A 34 -5.95 -0.79 -0.82
N ALA A 35 -5.01 -1.46 -0.15
CA ALA A 35 -4.18 -0.87 0.89
C ALA A 35 -3.35 0.30 0.36
N ALA A 36 -2.68 0.12 -0.79
CA ALA A 36 -1.90 1.17 -1.44
C ALA A 36 -2.76 2.41 -1.78
N ARG A 37 -3.99 2.20 -2.27
CA ARG A 37 -4.93 3.29 -2.54
C ARG A 37 -5.30 4.06 -1.27
N LEU A 38 -5.57 3.35 -0.17
CA LEU A 38 -5.87 3.97 1.13
C LEU A 38 -4.67 4.77 1.66
N ARG A 39 -3.45 4.22 1.58
CA ARG A 39 -2.21 4.91 1.97
C ARG A 39 -1.98 6.18 1.14
N TYR A 40 -2.20 6.11 -0.16
CA TYR A 40 -2.11 7.29 -1.03
C TYR A 40 -3.12 8.37 -0.65
N GLU A 41 -4.37 7.99 -0.40
CA GLU A 41 -5.41 8.93 0.02
C GLU A 41 -5.08 9.57 1.37
N LEU A 42 -4.58 8.77 2.32
CA LEU A 42 -4.13 9.24 3.62
C LEU A 42 -3.04 10.30 3.49
N LEU A 43 -2.00 10.03 2.70
CA LEU A 43 -0.90 10.96 2.46
C LEU A 43 -1.40 12.30 1.88
N ASN A 44 -2.37 12.24 0.96
CA ASN A 44 -2.94 13.44 0.37
C ASN A 44 -3.75 14.27 1.39
N GLU A 45 -4.53 13.63 2.28
CA GLU A 45 -5.23 14.36 3.34
C GLU A 45 -4.27 14.92 4.39
N GLU A 46 -3.20 14.20 4.75
CA GLU A 46 -2.16 14.70 5.65
C GLU A 46 -1.42 15.91 5.05
N ARG A 47 -1.18 15.92 3.73
CA ARG A 47 -0.63 17.09 3.03
C ARG A 47 -1.57 18.30 3.13
N LYS A 48 -2.87 18.12 2.88
CA LYS A 48 -3.85 19.22 3.01
C LYS A 48 -3.93 19.74 4.43
N LEU A 49 -3.85 18.86 5.43
CA LEU A 49 -3.85 19.24 6.84
C LEU A 49 -2.62 20.10 7.16
N SER A 50 -1.45 19.69 6.68
CA SER A 50 -0.21 20.46 6.82
C SER A 50 -0.33 21.85 6.18
N GLU A 51 -0.88 21.93 4.96
CA GLU A 51 -1.12 23.22 4.28
C GLU A 51 -2.10 24.12 5.04
N ALA A 52 -3.15 23.56 5.65
CA ALA A 52 -4.09 24.31 6.48
C ALA A 52 -3.41 24.88 7.74
N PHE A 53 -2.58 24.08 8.42
CA PHE A 53 -1.79 24.57 9.55
C PHE A 53 -0.73 25.60 9.14
N GLU A 54 -0.10 25.44 7.98
CA GLU A 54 0.85 26.43 7.47
C GLU A 54 0.18 27.78 7.21
N LYS A 55 -1.02 27.79 6.60
CA LYS A 55 -1.81 29.01 6.41
C LYS A 55 -2.14 29.67 7.74
N LEU A 56 -2.55 28.89 8.74
CA LEU A 56 -2.85 29.38 10.08
C LEU A 56 -1.61 29.97 10.76
N GLY A 57 -0.45 29.30 10.65
CA GLY A 57 0.82 29.78 11.17
C GLY A 57 1.27 31.08 10.52
N LYS A 58 1.13 31.19 9.19
CA LYS A 58 1.39 32.44 8.45
C LYS A 58 0.47 33.57 8.90
N HIS A 59 -0.82 33.31 9.04
CA HIS A 59 -1.77 34.30 9.57
C HIS A 59 -1.34 34.80 10.95
N GLN A 60 -0.97 33.88 11.86
CA GLN A 60 -0.51 34.25 13.20
C GLN A 60 0.78 35.09 13.16
N TYR A 61 1.72 34.74 12.29
CA TYR A 61 2.96 35.49 12.11
C TYR A 61 2.71 36.92 11.59
N HIS A 62 1.84 37.08 10.59
CA HIS A 62 1.44 38.41 10.08
C HIS A 62 0.75 39.23 11.17
N ALA A 63 -0.16 38.63 11.94
CA ALA A 63 -0.84 39.29 13.05
C ALA A 63 0.17 39.80 14.11
N LEU A 64 1.21 39.03 14.43
CA LEU A 64 2.27 39.46 15.35
C LEU A 64 3.11 40.63 14.82
N LYS A 65 3.26 40.74 13.50
CA LYS A 65 3.94 41.86 12.84
C LYS A 65 3.06 43.11 12.70
N GLY A 66 1.79 43.04 13.09
CA GLY A 66 0.82 44.10 12.83
C GLY A 66 0.42 44.20 11.35
N GLU A 67 0.72 43.17 10.56
CA GLU A 67 0.29 43.06 9.17
C GLU A 67 -1.10 42.41 9.13
N GLY A 68 -2.00 42.97 8.33
CA GLY A 68 -3.32 42.39 8.10
C GLY A 68 -3.22 41.12 7.26
N SER A 69 -4.01 40.12 7.59
CA SER A 69 -4.12 38.88 6.82
C SER A 69 -5.60 38.54 6.63
N ASN A 70 -5.97 38.16 5.40
CA ASN A 70 -7.36 37.87 5.01
C ASN A 70 -7.78 36.41 5.27
N LEU A 71 -7.07 35.65 6.11
CA LEU A 71 -7.45 34.28 6.40
C LEU A 71 -8.74 34.26 7.23
N ASN A 72 -9.73 33.49 6.76
CA ASN A 72 -10.89 33.14 7.57
C ASN A 72 -10.51 32.04 8.56
N VAL A 73 -10.17 32.43 9.79
CA VAL A 73 -9.71 31.50 10.84
C VAL A 73 -10.78 30.46 11.17
N SER A 74 -12.05 30.86 11.26
CA SER A 74 -13.14 29.94 11.62
C SER A 74 -13.32 28.84 10.58
N GLU A 75 -13.26 29.20 9.29
CA GLU A 75 -13.39 28.24 8.19
C GLU A 75 -12.18 27.32 8.11
N THR A 76 -10.97 27.86 8.33
CA THR A 76 -9.74 27.07 8.34
C THR A 76 -9.74 26.04 9.49
N LEU A 77 -10.23 26.42 10.68
CA LEU A 77 -10.36 25.48 11.80
C LEU A 77 -11.40 24.38 11.52
N GLN A 78 -12.52 24.73 10.90
CA GLN A 78 -13.53 23.75 10.51
C GLN A 78 -12.99 22.78 9.44
N GLU A 79 -12.16 23.27 8.51
CA GLU A 79 -11.48 22.44 7.52
C GLU A 79 -10.49 21.47 8.19
N ILE A 80 -9.72 21.94 9.17
CA ILE A 80 -8.80 21.10 9.97
C ILE A 80 -9.55 19.97 10.68
N GLU A 81 -10.65 20.26 11.40
CA GLU A 81 -11.45 19.24 12.08
C GLU A 81 -12.00 18.17 11.11
N ARG A 82 -12.42 18.61 9.91
CA ARG A 82 -12.89 17.70 8.86
C ARG A 82 -11.76 16.82 8.33
N LEU A 83 -10.58 17.39 8.11
CA LEU A 83 -9.40 16.66 7.63
C LEU A 83 -8.94 15.63 8.68
N GLU A 84 -8.88 16.01 9.96
CA GLU A 84 -8.54 15.11 11.07
C GLU A 84 -9.52 13.93 11.18
N SER A 85 -10.82 14.22 11.06
CA SER A 85 -11.87 13.18 11.07
C SER A 85 -11.72 12.21 9.89
N ARG A 86 -11.39 12.74 8.70
CA ARG A 86 -11.17 11.92 7.49
C ARG A 86 -9.91 11.08 7.60
N ILE A 87 -8.81 11.65 8.07
CA ILE A 87 -7.55 10.93 8.34
C ILE A 87 -7.78 9.80 9.33
N SER A 88 -8.50 10.06 10.43
CA SER A 88 -8.83 9.04 11.43
C SER A 88 -9.65 7.90 10.83
N SER A 89 -10.63 8.23 9.98
CA SER A 89 -11.45 7.24 9.28
C SER A 89 -10.63 6.39 8.30
N LEU A 90 -9.72 7.02 7.56
CA LEU A 90 -8.82 6.34 6.61
C LEU A 90 -7.83 5.42 7.35
N LYS A 91 -7.26 5.86 8.47
CA LYS A 91 -6.39 5.04 9.34
C LYS A 91 -7.15 3.83 9.87
N MET A 92 -8.39 4.00 10.34
CA MET A 92 -9.23 2.87 10.77
C MET A 92 -9.52 1.89 9.62
N GLY A 93 -9.75 2.40 8.40
CA GLY A 93 -9.92 1.57 7.21
C GLY A 93 -8.66 0.77 6.86
N LEU A 94 -7.48 1.38 7.03
CA LEU A 94 -6.18 0.72 6.84
C LEU A 94 -5.96 -0.39 7.89
N ASP A 95 -6.17 -0.09 9.16
CA ASP A 95 -6.03 -1.06 10.26
C ASP A 95 -6.93 -2.29 10.07
N LEU A 96 -8.15 -2.09 9.58
CA LEU A 96 -9.05 -3.19 9.24
C LEU A 96 -8.55 -4.00 8.05
N SER A 97 -7.98 -3.32 7.04
CA SER A 97 -7.37 -3.98 5.89
C SER A 97 -6.18 -4.85 6.33
N GLU A 98 -5.27 -4.31 7.15
CA GLU A 98 -4.07 -5.02 7.61
C GLU A 98 -4.40 -6.19 8.54
N LYS A 99 -5.41 -6.07 9.40
CA LYS A 99 -5.87 -7.16 10.27
C LYS A 99 -6.60 -8.29 9.53
N THR A 100 -7.11 -8.02 8.33
CA THR A 100 -7.87 -9.00 7.53
C THR A 100 -7.07 -9.61 6.39
N SER A 101 -6.11 -8.87 5.82
CA SER A 101 -5.11 -9.43 4.94
C SER A 101 -4.12 -10.24 5.77
N GLY A 102 -3.91 -11.53 5.48
CA GLY A 102 -2.86 -12.34 6.11
C GLY A 102 -1.43 -11.89 5.75
N ILE A 103 -1.28 -10.67 5.26
CA ILE A 103 -0.08 -10.03 4.75
C ILE A 103 0.36 -9.02 5.81
N ASN A 104 1.22 -9.45 6.72
CA ASN A 104 1.95 -8.52 7.57
C ASN A 104 3.05 -7.90 6.71
N PHE A 105 2.83 -6.66 6.26
CA PHE A 105 3.95 -5.81 5.88
C PHE A 105 4.69 -5.50 7.18
N ALA A 106 5.71 -6.30 7.51
CA ALA A 106 6.59 -5.97 8.60
C ALA A 106 7.18 -4.58 8.31
N GLU A 107 6.79 -3.58 9.10
CA GLU A 107 7.66 -2.44 9.31
C GLU A 107 8.96 -3.01 9.88
N ASP A 108 10.08 -2.67 9.25
CA ASP A 108 11.42 -3.04 9.68
C ASP A 108 11.66 -2.63 11.14
N ASN A 109 11.24 -3.50 12.05
CA ASN A 109 11.75 -3.58 13.39
C ASN A 109 12.50 -4.88 13.45
N ALA A 110 13.81 -4.75 13.20
CA ALA A 110 14.78 -5.81 13.39
C ALA A 110 14.72 -6.28 14.85
N SER A 111 13.95 -7.32 15.10
CA SER A 111 14.15 -8.20 16.24
C SER A 111 13.75 -9.62 15.84
N GLN A 112 14.78 -10.46 15.79
CA GLN A 112 14.73 -11.89 15.62
C GLN A 112 13.59 -12.52 16.43
N ASP A 113 12.78 -13.35 15.77
CA ASP A 113 12.59 -14.72 16.25
C ASP A 113 12.07 -15.60 15.11
N ALA A 114 12.83 -16.67 14.87
CA ALA A 114 12.66 -17.62 13.80
C ALA A 114 11.48 -18.57 14.09
N TYR A 115 10.45 -18.54 13.25
CA TYR A 115 9.63 -19.72 12.99
C TYR A 115 9.36 -19.83 11.49
N GLU A 116 9.64 -21.03 10.99
CA GLU A 116 9.63 -21.46 9.60
C GLU A 116 8.38 -21.01 8.83
N SER A 117 8.53 -19.96 8.03
CA SER A 117 7.65 -19.68 6.91
C SER A 117 8.51 -19.68 5.66
N SER A 118 8.13 -20.45 4.64
CA SER A 118 8.80 -20.46 3.35
C SER A 118 8.51 -19.15 2.62
N SER A 119 9.15 -18.07 3.06
CA SER A 119 9.20 -16.80 2.35
C SER A 119 10.34 -16.87 1.33
N ILE A 120 10.02 -16.65 0.06
CA ILE A 120 11.01 -16.47 -0.99
C ILE A 120 11.76 -15.16 -0.68
N PHE A 121 13.04 -15.27 -0.32
CA PHE A 121 13.93 -14.12 -0.19
C PHE A 121 14.58 -13.85 -1.54
N VAL A 122 14.28 -12.70 -2.14
CA VAL A 122 15.08 -12.16 -3.24
C VAL A 122 16.26 -11.45 -2.60
N ARG A 123 17.47 -11.98 -2.79
CA ARG A 123 18.70 -11.29 -2.43
C ARG A 123 19.04 -10.32 -3.56
N ASP A 124 19.12 -9.04 -3.23
CA ASP A 124 19.87 -8.09 -4.05
C ASP A 124 21.36 -8.40 -3.84
N GLU A 125 21.96 -9.02 -4.86
CA GLU A 125 23.41 -9.07 -4.99
C GLU A 125 23.86 -7.63 -5.29
N GLU A 126 24.39 -6.94 -4.28
CA GLU A 126 25.13 -5.71 -4.50
C GLU A 126 26.38 -6.02 -5.33
N ASP A 127 26.41 -5.57 -6.58
CA ASP A 127 27.65 -5.31 -7.29
C ASP A 127 27.58 -3.99 -8.06
N THR A 128 28.09 -2.96 -7.39
CA THR A 128 28.89 -1.82 -7.86
C THR A 128 28.63 -1.20 -9.25
N SER A 129 28.31 0.10 -9.20
CA SER A 129 28.69 1.21 -10.11
C SER A 129 27.55 1.96 -10.82
N HIS A 130 27.65 3.29 -10.77
CA HIS A 130 26.81 4.36 -11.36
C HIS A 130 26.16 3.98 -12.72
N GLU A 131 24.91 4.32 -13.02
CA GLU A 131 24.38 5.65 -13.35
C GLU A 131 22.84 5.56 -13.60
N GLU A 132 22.11 6.63 -13.28
CA GLU A 132 20.75 6.98 -13.74
C GLU A 132 19.64 5.93 -13.66
N ASP A 133 18.93 5.94 -12.51
CA ASP A 133 17.72 5.20 -12.21
C ASP A 133 16.53 5.70 -13.07
N GLN A 134 16.45 5.24 -14.32
CA GLN A 134 15.21 5.27 -15.09
C GLN A 134 14.30 4.17 -14.56
N GLY A 135 13.37 4.54 -13.67
CA GLY A 135 12.38 3.65 -13.09
C GLY A 135 11.74 2.75 -14.16
N SER A 136 12.03 1.45 -14.07
CA SER A 136 11.51 0.45 -14.98
C SER A 136 10.04 0.17 -14.64
N ILE A 137 9.14 0.88 -15.33
CA ILE A 137 7.72 0.53 -15.35
C ILE A 137 7.58 -0.70 -16.23
N ILE A 138 7.27 -1.84 -15.62
CA ILE A 138 6.91 -3.06 -16.35
C ILE A 138 5.47 -2.86 -16.88
N PHE A 139 5.34 -2.68 -18.19
CA PHE A 139 4.06 -2.77 -18.88
C PHE A 139 3.78 -4.23 -19.21
N ILE A 140 2.69 -4.78 -18.68
CA ILE A 140 2.15 -6.06 -19.13
C ILE A 140 1.17 -5.72 -20.25
N GLU A 141 1.53 -6.05 -21.49
CA GLU A 141 0.57 -6.02 -22.60
C GLU A 141 -0.52 -7.07 -22.32
N GLU A 142 -1.75 -6.57 -22.26
CA GLU A 142 -2.97 -7.37 -22.14
C GLU A 142 -3.24 -7.95 -23.53
N ASP A 143 -2.85 -9.20 -23.77
CA ASP A 143 -3.30 -9.94 -24.96
C ASP A 143 -4.82 -10.10 -24.85
N GLU A 144 -5.54 -9.24 -25.57
CA GLU A 144 -6.98 -9.35 -25.81
C GLU A 144 -7.25 -10.62 -26.64
N ASP A 145 -7.48 -11.75 -25.96
CA ASP A 145 -8.16 -12.89 -26.55
C ASP A 145 -9.65 -12.56 -26.73
N GLU A 146 -9.97 -11.75 -27.74
CA GLU A 146 -11.30 -11.69 -28.31
C GLU A 146 -11.57 -12.99 -29.09
N ASN A 147 -12.40 -13.84 -28.48
CA ASN A 147 -13.07 -14.96 -29.13
C ASN A 147 -13.63 -14.57 -30.52
N ARG A 148 -13.17 -15.27 -31.56
CA ARG A 148 -13.99 -15.55 -32.74
C ARG A 148 -13.66 -16.88 -33.40
#